data_AF-A0A1L3LVJ5-F1
#
_entry.id   AF-A0A1L3LVJ5-F1
#
_cell.length_a   1.000
_cell.length_b   1.000
_cell.length_c   1.000
_cell.angle_alpha   90.00
_cell.angle_beta   90.00
_cell.angle_gamma   90.00
#
_symmetry.space_group_name_H-M   'P 1'
#
loop_
_entity.id
_entity.type
_entity.pdbx_description
1 polymer ?
#
loop_
_entity_poly.entity_id
_entity_poly.type
_entity_poly.pdbx_seq_one_letter_code
_entity_poly.pdbx_strand_id
1 'polypeptide(L)'
;MIFPRLLAALSLSALFAAPCLAIETGVRDFSLAAPEGGRRLQVTVWYPAEPGGKAVLVGDNQVFRGAPALSEAPFLEGRYPLVVMSHGSGGRIQGMSWLAAELASARP
;
A
#
# COMPACT_ATOMS: atom_id res chain seq x y z
N MET A 1 -36.57 29.48 -10.04
CA MET A 1 -35.86 28.53 -10.94
C MET A 1 -34.42 28.18 -10.53
N ILE A 2 -33.98 28.52 -9.31
CA ILE A 2 -32.62 28.25 -8.79
C ILE A 2 -32.57 26.91 -8.03
N PHE A 3 -33.66 26.56 -7.34
CA PHE A 3 -33.82 25.31 -6.60
C PHE A 3 -33.58 24.02 -7.43
N PRO A 4 -34.15 23.84 -8.64
CA PRO A 4 -33.90 22.62 -9.41
C PRO A 4 -32.46 22.55 -9.96
N ARG A 5 -31.78 23.70 -10.12
CA ARG A 5 -30.37 23.76 -10.55
C ARG A 5 -29.41 23.38 -9.41
N LEU A 6 -29.71 23.79 -8.19
CA LEU A 6 -29.00 23.37 -6.98
C LEU A 6 -29.16 21.87 -6.74
N LEU A 7 -30.38 21.34 -6.89
CA LEU A 7 -30.64 19.92 -6.76
C LEU A 7 -29.86 19.11 -7.82
N ALA A 8 -29.90 19.54 -9.07
CA ALA A 8 -29.17 18.91 -10.18
C ALA A 8 -27.65 18.95 -9.98
N ALA A 9 -27.10 20.08 -9.53
CA ALA A 9 -25.67 20.22 -9.23
C ALA A 9 -25.24 19.31 -8.06
N LEU A 10 -26.06 19.19 -7.01
CA LEU A 10 -25.79 18.31 -5.87
C LEU A 10 -25.79 16.82 -6.28
N SER A 11 -26.75 16.42 -7.11
CA SER A 11 -26.79 15.06 -7.66
C SER A 11 -25.61 14.76 -8.58
N LEU A 12 -25.19 15.70 -9.43
CA LEU A 12 -24.04 15.51 -10.32
C LEU A 12 -22.72 15.37 -9.53
N SER A 13 -22.59 16.09 -8.41
CA SER A 13 -21.43 15.98 -7.50
C SER A 13 -21.30 14.59 -6.87
N ALA A 14 -22.43 13.96 -6.52
CA ALA A 14 -22.45 12.63 -5.90
C ALA A 14 -22.04 11.51 -6.86
N LEU A 15 -22.23 11.69 -8.18
CA LEU A 15 -21.77 10.73 -9.20
C LEU A 15 -20.25 10.75 -9.42
N PHE A 16 -19.55 11.84 -9.10
CA PHE A 16 -18.09 11.91 -9.12
C PHE A 16 -17.44 11.51 -7.80
N ALA A 17 -18.21 11.41 -6.72
CA ALA A 17 -17.77 10.83 -5.45
C ALA A 17 -17.83 9.31 -5.52
N ALA A 18 -17.10 8.71 -6.48
CA ALA A 18 -16.79 7.29 -6.38
C ALA A 18 -16.05 7.08 -5.05
N PRO A 19 -16.50 6.15 -4.18
CA PRO A 19 -15.78 5.88 -2.96
C PRO A 19 -14.44 5.25 -3.37
N CYS A 20 -13.38 6.05 -3.31
CA CYS A 20 -12.01 5.55 -3.28
C CYS A 20 -11.81 4.88 -1.92
N LEU A 21 -12.47 3.74 -1.71
CA LEU A 21 -12.11 2.86 -0.61
C LEU A 21 -10.76 2.27 -0.99
N ALA A 22 -9.69 2.92 -0.52
CA ALA A 22 -8.37 2.34 -0.57
C ALA A 22 -8.43 0.96 0.07
N ILE A 23 -7.82 -0.04 -0.58
CA ILE A 23 -7.71 -1.37 0.03
C ILE A 23 -6.72 -1.24 1.20
N GLU A 24 -6.99 -1.95 2.30
CA GLU A 24 -6.07 -1.98 3.43
C GLU A 24 -4.70 -2.49 2.98
N THR A 25 -3.63 -1.91 3.51
CA THR A 25 -2.27 -2.28 3.14
C THR A 25 -1.66 -3.19 4.19
N GLY A 26 -1.34 -4.41 3.80
CA GLY A 26 -0.57 -5.35 4.60
C GLY A 26 0.94 -5.21 4.36
N VAL A 27 1.73 -5.56 5.37
CA VAL A 27 3.19 -5.63 5.26
C VAL A 27 3.74 -6.87 5.98
N ARG A 28 4.67 -7.57 5.33
CA ARG A 28 5.40 -8.72 5.89
C ARG A 28 6.84 -8.76 5.41
N ASP A 29 7.73 -9.19 6.29
CA ASP A 29 9.13 -9.43 5.95
C ASP A 29 9.37 -10.91 5.66
N PHE A 30 10.10 -11.19 4.58
CA PHE A 30 10.48 -12.54 4.18
C PHE A 30 11.99 -12.64 4.02
N SER A 31 12.51 -13.81 4.38
CA SER A 31 13.89 -14.18 4.10
C SER A 31 13.93 -15.21 2.98
N LEU A 32 14.43 -14.81 1.81
CA LEU A 32 14.50 -15.66 0.62
C LEU A 32 15.91 -16.24 0.49
N ALA A 33 16.01 -17.54 0.22
CA ALA A 33 17.30 -18.17 -0.09
C ALA A 33 17.69 -17.84 -1.54
N ALA A 34 18.96 -17.47 -1.77
CA ALA A 34 19.47 -17.32 -3.12
C ALA A 34 19.59 -18.71 -3.80
N PRO A 35 19.25 -18.85 -5.09
CA PRO A 35 19.33 -20.13 -5.81
C PRO A 35 20.73 -20.75 -5.78
N GLU A 36 21.77 -19.92 -5.84
CA GLU A 36 23.18 -20.35 -5.91
C GLU A 36 23.80 -20.65 -4.54
N GLY A 37 23.01 -20.54 -3.46
CA GLY A 37 23.49 -20.72 -2.09
C GLY A 37 24.27 -19.50 -1.56
N GLY A 38 24.70 -19.59 -0.29
CA GLY A 38 25.64 -18.63 0.31
C GLY A 38 25.08 -17.28 0.77
N ARG A 39 23.89 -16.86 0.35
CA ARG A 39 23.27 -15.61 0.83
C ARG A 39 21.75 -15.70 0.92
N ARG A 40 21.17 -15.05 1.93
CA ARG A 40 19.73 -14.84 2.06
C ARG A 40 19.39 -13.38 1.77
N LEU A 41 18.35 -13.14 1.00
CA LEU A 41 17.81 -11.82 0.73
C LEU A 41 16.66 -11.55 1.70
N GLN A 42 16.76 -10.46 2.46
CA GLN A 42 15.62 -9.96 3.23
C GLN A 42 14.78 -9.06 2.31
N VAL A 43 13.50 -9.36 2.20
CA VAL A 43 12.56 -8.60 1.40
C VAL A 43 11.36 -8.21 2.26
N THR A 44 10.83 -7.02 2.03
CA THR A 44 9.56 -6.58 2.60
C THR A 44 8.52 -6.62 1.49
N VAL A 45 7.43 -7.36 1.71
CA VAL A 45 6.31 -7.46 0.78
C VAL A 45 5.17 -6.59 1.30
N TRP A 46 4.74 -5.67 0.45
CA TRP A 46 3.57 -4.83 0.61
C TRP A 46 2.44 -5.41 -0.25
N TYR A 47 1.25 -5.56 0.32
CA TYR A 47 0.16 -6.27 -0.36
C TYR A 47 -1.23 -5.74 0.03
N PRO A 48 -2.23 -5.86 -0.86
CA PRO A 48 -3.63 -5.64 -0.50
C PRO A 48 -4.06 -6.64 0.58
N ALA A 49 -4.58 -6.13 1.70
CA ALA A 49 -4.91 -6.92 2.88
C ALA A 49 -6.40 -6.87 3.23
N GLU A 50 -6.85 -7.91 3.93
CA GLU A 50 -8.09 -7.86 4.69
C GLU A 50 -7.85 -7.18 6.05
N PRO A 51 -8.91 -6.68 6.71
CA PRO A 51 -8.79 -6.20 8.08
C PRO A 51 -8.20 -7.28 9.02
N GLY A 52 -7.20 -6.90 9.82
CA GLY A 52 -6.55 -7.80 10.77
C GLY A 52 -5.08 -7.45 11.00
N GLY A 53 -4.39 -8.27 11.79
CA GLY A 53 -2.98 -8.01 12.12
C GLY A 53 -2.79 -6.84 13.08
N LYS A 54 -1.59 -6.25 13.06
CA LYS A 54 -1.20 -5.14 13.94
C LYS A 54 -0.93 -3.87 13.14
N ALA A 55 -1.59 -2.77 13.50
CA ALA A 55 -1.27 -1.47 12.93
C ALA A 55 0.18 -1.07 13.22
N VAL A 56 0.92 -0.72 12.17
CA VAL A 56 2.32 -0.30 12.22
C VAL A 56 2.54 0.92 11.33
N LEU A 57 3.58 1.69 11.63
CA LEU A 57 4.06 2.79 10.81
C LEU A 57 5.47 2.47 10.34
N VAL A 58 5.64 2.11 9.07
CA VAL A 58 6.91 1.60 8.54
C VAL A 58 7.72 2.70 7.89
N GLY A 59 9.01 2.76 8.22
CA GLY A 59 9.97 3.68 7.58
C GLY A 59 9.91 5.12 8.07
N ASP A 60 9.15 5.41 9.12
CA ASP A 60 9.10 6.74 9.74
C ASP A 60 10.46 7.12 10.33
N ASN A 61 10.96 8.30 9.95
CA ASN A 61 12.18 8.89 10.50
C ASN A 61 12.25 10.39 10.16
N GLN A 62 13.38 11.04 10.47
CA GLN A 62 13.60 12.46 10.23
C GLN A 62 13.57 12.88 8.75
N VAL A 63 13.78 11.95 7.82
CA VAL A 63 13.88 12.22 6.38
C VAL A 63 12.63 11.74 5.63
N PHE A 64 12.01 10.65 6.06
CA PHE A 64 10.87 10.03 5.38
C PHE A 64 9.64 9.93 6.28
N ARG A 65 8.48 10.24 5.71
CA ARG A 65 7.18 9.97 6.35
C ARG A 65 6.93 8.47 6.34
N GLY A 66 6.61 7.92 7.50
CA GLY A 66 6.24 6.51 7.61
C GLY A 66 4.95 6.17 6.85
N ALA A 67 4.89 4.95 6.36
CA ALA A 67 3.72 4.41 5.69
C ALA A 67 2.88 3.58 6.67
N PRO A 68 1.58 3.90 6.87
CA PRO A 68 0.70 3.10 7.70
C PRO A 68 0.41 1.75 7.03
N ALA A 69 0.45 0.68 7.81
CA ALA A 69 0.16 -0.67 7.32
C ALA A 69 -0.34 -1.58 8.44
N LEU A 70 -0.83 -2.75 8.05
CA LEU A 70 -1.22 -3.84 8.93
C LEU A 70 -0.19 -4.97 8.84
N SER A 71 0.65 -5.09 9.86
CA SER A 71 1.65 -6.16 9.96
C SER A 71 0.98 -7.51 10.19
N GLU A 72 1.41 -8.51 9.42
CA GLU A 72 0.90 -9.89 9.46
C GLU A 72 -0.63 -10.01 9.20
N ALA A 73 -1.25 -9.01 8.57
CA ALA A 73 -2.66 -9.06 8.20
C ALA A 73 -2.94 -10.16 7.17
N PRO A 74 -4.16 -10.74 7.14
CA PRO A 74 -4.53 -11.68 6.08
C PRO A 74 -4.44 -11.04 4.70
N PHE A 75 -4.04 -11.81 3.69
CA PHE A 75 -4.00 -11.35 2.31
C PHE A 75 -5.44 -11.18 1.80
N LEU A 76 -5.70 -10.09 1.07
CA LEU A 76 -6.92 -9.97 0.29
C LEU A 76 -6.80 -10.87 -0.94
N GLU A 77 -7.74 -11.80 -1.11
CA GLU A 77 -7.72 -12.71 -2.25
C GLU A 77 -7.87 -11.95 -3.58
N GLY A 78 -7.14 -12.39 -4.61
CA GLY A 78 -7.19 -11.76 -5.92
C GLY A 78 -5.90 -11.96 -6.73
N ARG A 79 -5.88 -11.38 -7.94
CA ARG A 79 -4.69 -11.28 -8.77
C ARG A 79 -4.29 -9.81 -8.86
N TYR A 80 -3.06 -9.52 -8.44
CA TYR A 80 -2.51 -8.18 -8.44
C TYR A 80 -1.23 -8.13 -9.26
N PRO A 81 -0.92 -7.00 -9.92
CA PRO A 81 0.37 -6.82 -10.56
C PRO A 81 1.50 -6.90 -9.53
N LEU A 82 2.62 -7.54 -9.90
CA LEU A 82 3.81 -7.59 -9.07
C LEU A 82 4.76 -6.45 -9.45
N VAL A 83 5.07 -5.58 -8.50
CA VAL A 83 6.11 -4.56 -8.64
C VAL A 83 7.30 -4.97 -7.78
N VAL A 84 8.48 -5.06 -8.39
CA VAL A 84 9.74 -5.33 -7.67
C VAL A 84 10.53 -4.03 -7.54
N MET A 85 10.84 -3.66 -6.31
CA MET A 85 11.52 -2.41 -5.98
C MET A 85 12.88 -2.73 -5.35
N SER A 86 13.92 -2.06 -5.83
CA SER A 86 15.27 -2.14 -5.28
C SER A 86 15.71 -0.77 -4.78
N HIS A 87 16.32 -0.74 -3.60
CA HIS A 87 16.88 0.49 -3.07
C HIS A 87 18.21 0.83 -3.77
N GLY A 88 18.57 2.12 -3.77
CA GLY A 88 19.89 2.56 -4.21
C GLY A 88 21.01 2.10 -3.28
N SER A 89 22.27 2.22 -3.74
CA SER A 89 23.44 1.97 -2.90
C SER A 89 23.43 2.88 -1.66
N GLY A 90 23.74 2.32 -0.49
CA GLY A 90 23.67 3.02 0.80
C GLY A 90 22.23 3.27 1.30
N GLY A 91 21.22 2.93 0.52
CA GLY A 91 19.82 3.02 0.88
C GLY A 91 19.32 1.82 1.69
N ARG A 92 18.05 1.92 2.10
CA ARG A 92 17.32 0.85 2.79
C ARG A 92 15.91 0.74 2.22
N ILE A 93 15.34 -0.45 2.23
CA ILE A 93 13.99 -0.68 1.68
C ILE A 93 12.92 0.19 2.35
N GLN A 94 13.10 0.51 3.63
CA GLN A 94 12.14 1.31 4.39
C GLN A 94 12.00 2.76 3.87
N GLY A 95 13.02 3.30 3.19
CA GLY A 95 12.94 4.62 2.56
C GLY A 95 11.97 4.68 1.37
N MET A 96 11.53 3.52 0.88
CA MET A 96 10.59 3.38 -0.24
C MET A 96 9.18 2.97 0.24
N SER A 97 8.95 2.87 1.56
CA SER A 97 7.69 2.37 2.15
C SER A 97 6.48 3.22 1.73
N TRP A 98 6.63 4.54 1.65
CA TRP A 98 5.54 5.46 1.27
C TRP A 98 4.98 5.13 -0.12
N LEU A 99 5.86 4.82 -1.08
CA LEU A 99 5.44 4.47 -2.44
C LEU A 99 4.91 3.04 -2.50
N ALA A 100 5.57 2.10 -1.81
CA ALA A 100 5.17 0.71 -1.79
C ALA A 100 3.76 0.51 -1.19
N ALA A 101 3.43 1.28 -0.16
CA ALA A 101 2.10 1.24 0.46
C ALA A 101 1.00 1.74 -0.49
N GLU A 102 1.23 2.86 -1.17
CA GLU A 102 0.26 3.41 -2.14
C GLU A 102 0.05 2.46 -3.33
N LEU A 103 1.11 1.78 -3.79
CA LEU A 103 0.98 0.76 -4.84
C LEU A 103 0.18 -0.46 -4.38
N ALA A 104 0.27 -0.82 -3.10
CA ALA A 104 -0.45 -1.96 -2.52
C ALA A 104 -1.92 -1.64 -2.22
N SER A 105 -2.24 -0.38 -1.90
CA SER A 105 -3.63 0.07 -1.68
C SER A 105 -4.36 0.41 -2.98
N ALA A 106 -3.62 0.58 -4.08
CA ALA A 106 -4.17 0.90 -5.39
C ALA A 106 -5.10 -0.20 -5.89
N ARG A 107 -6.30 0.20 -6.31
CA ARG A 107 -7.19 -0.70 -7.03
C ARG A 107 -6.72 -0.86 -8.48
N PRO A 108 -6.79 -2.08 -9.05
CA PRO A 108 -6.53 -2.30 -10.47
C PRO A 108 -7.58 -1.61 -11.36
#